data_AF-A0A9L0J9Z4-F1
#
_entry.id   AF-A0A9L0J9Z4-F1
#
_cell.length_a   1.000
_cell.length_b   1.000
_cell.length_c   1.000
_cell.angle_alpha   90.00
_cell.angle_beta   90.00
_cell.angle_gamma   90.00
#
_symmetry.space_group_name_H-M   'P 1'
#
loop_
_entity.id
_entity.type
_entity.pdbx_description
1 polymer ?
#
loop_
_entity_poly.entity_id
_entity_poly.type
_entity_poly.pdbx_seq_one_letter_code
_entity_poly.pdbx_strand_id
1 'polypeptide(L)'
;MTYRLHKELVSAAKSDNLDYRLGAIHSLVYKLPEKNREMLELLIRHLVNVCEYSKENLMTPSNMGVIFGPTLMRAQEDTVAAMMNIKFQNIVVEILIEHFVKIYSGPPEESAAPPVPPPRVTARRHKPITISKRLLRERTVFYTSSLDESEAILTGCESILI
;
A
#
# COMPACT_ATOMS: atom_id res chain seq x y z
N MET A 1 -0.93 18.55 3.86
CA MET A 1 -0.32 18.31 2.54
C MET A 1 -1.16 18.91 1.43
N THR A 2 -0.59 19.22 0.26
CA THR A 2 -1.36 19.74 -0.89
C THR A 2 -1.97 18.61 -1.73
N TYR A 3 -3.16 18.82 -2.31
CA TYR A 3 -3.80 17.84 -3.21
C TYR A 3 -2.98 17.49 -4.45
N ARG A 4 -2.18 18.43 -4.97
CA ARG A 4 -1.38 18.25 -6.19
C ARG A 4 -0.39 17.08 -6.10
N LEU A 5 0.33 16.99 -4.98
CA LEU A 5 1.35 15.95 -4.77
C LEU A 5 0.80 14.67 -4.12
N HIS A 6 -0.48 14.66 -3.72
CA HIS A 6 -1.10 13.54 -3.00
C HIS A 6 -0.95 12.21 -3.76
N LYS A 7 -1.28 12.21 -5.06
CA LYS A 7 -1.21 11.01 -5.91
C LYS A 7 0.22 10.49 -6.01
N GLU A 8 1.21 11.37 -6.13
CA GLU A 8 2.62 11.00 -6.24
C GLU A 8 3.15 10.38 -4.94
N LEU A 9 2.81 10.97 -3.78
CA LEU A 9 3.19 10.45 -2.47
C LEU A 9 2.58 9.08 -2.19
N VAL A 10 1.28 8.92 -2.47
CA VAL A 10 0.59 7.64 -2.36
C VAL A 10 1.20 6.61 -3.31
N SER A 11 1.58 7.02 -4.53
CA SER A 11 2.23 6.13 -5.49
C SER A 11 3.64 5.72 -5.05
N ALA A 12 4.42 6.64 -4.46
CA ALA A 12 5.75 6.34 -3.93
C ALA A 12 5.67 5.29 -2.82
N ALA A 13 4.70 5.43 -1.91
CA ALA A 13 4.44 4.52 -0.80
C ALA A 13 4.02 3.10 -1.20
N LYS A 14 3.59 2.88 -2.46
CA LYS A 14 3.20 1.56 -2.98
C LYS A 14 4.39 0.66 -3.33
N SER A 15 5.60 1.20 -3.40
CA SER A 15 6.80 0.42 -3.70
C SER A 15 7.15 -0.50 -2.53
N ASP A 16 7.61 -1.72 -2.82
CA ASP A 16 8.10 -2.65 -1.81
C ASP A 16 9.52 -2.32 -1.32
N ASN A 17 10.21 -1.39 -2.00
CA ASN A 17 11.56 -0.96 -1.65
C ASN A 17 11.51 0.28 -0.73
N LEU A 18 12.03 0.13 0.50
CA LEU A 18 12.08 1.20 1.51
C LEU A 18 12.96 2.38 1.09
N ASP A 19 14.14 2.14 0.54
CA ASP A 19 15.05 3.20 0.09
C ASP A 19 14.40 4.04 -1.02
N TYR A 20 13.69 3.38 -1.95
CA TYR A 20 12.92 4.07 -2.97
C TYR A 20 11.79 4.90 -2.35
N ARG A 21 11.00 4.33 -1.43
CA ARG A 21 9.92 5.05 -0.73
C ARG A 21 10.46 6.30 -0.06
N LEU A 22 11.52 6.15 0.71
CA LEU A 22 12.16 7.23 1.45
C LEU A 22 12.69 8.33 0.51
N GLY A 23 13.47 7.97 -0.51
CA GLY A 23 14.03 8.94 -1.46
C GLY A 23 12.95 9.69 -2.26
N ALA A 24 11.91 8.98 -2.69
CA ALA A 24 10.79 9.57 -3.40
C ALA A 24 9.97 10.50 -2.49
N ILE A 25 9.65 10.09 -1.26
CA ILE A 25 8.92 10.92 -0.29
C ILE A 25 9.74 12.15 0.08
N HIS A 26 11.05 12.00 0.34
CA HIS A 26 11.96 13.12 0.62
C HIS A 26 11.93 14.14 -0.51
N SER A 27 12.07 13.69 -1.77
CA SER A 27 12.00 14.55 -2.94
C SER A 27 10.66 15.27 -3.07
N LEU A 28 9.55 14.57 -2.80
CA LEU A 28 8.20 15.13 -2.88
C LEU A 28 7.91 16.15 -1.77
N VAL A 29 8.45 15.94 -0.57
CA VAL A 29 8.33 16.90 0.55
C VAL A 29 9.00 18.22 0.19
N TYR A 30 10.16 18.20 -0.48
CA TYR A 30 10.83 19.43 -0.91
C TYR A 30 10.16 20.14 -2.09
N LYS A 31 9.30 19.45 -2.84
CA LYS A 31 8.43 20.07 -3.87
C LYS A 31 7.19 20.77 -3.32
N LEU A 32 6.88 20.61 -2.03
CA LEU A 32 5.78 21.34 -1.41
C LEU A 32 6.06 22.85 -1.40
N PRO A 33 5.03 23.70 -1.48
CA PRO A 33 5.18 25.13 -1.21
C PRO A 33 5.82 25.33 0.18
N GLU A 34 6.71 26.31 0.29
CA GLU A 34 7.52 26.56 1.49
C GLU A 34 6.69 26.58 2.77
N LYS A 35 5.61 27.37 2.80
CA LYS A 35 4.70 27.45 3.96
C LYS A 35 4.09 26.11 4.35
N ASN A 36 3.73 25.28 3.37
CA ASN A 36 3.20 23.95 3.64
C ASN A 36 4.26 22.99 4.17
N ARG A 37 5.50 23.10 3.68
CA ARG A 37 6.63 22.30 4.15
C ARG A 37 7.02 22.65 5.57
N GLU A 38 7.12 23.94 5.90
CA GLU A 38 7.41 24.45 7.26
C GLU A 38 6.37 23.93 8.27
N MET A 39 5.09 24.03 7.92
CA MET A 39 4.00 23.54 8.78
C MET A 39 4.03 22.02 8.94
N LEU A 40 4.33 21.28 7.87
CA LEU A 40 4.47 19.83 7.94
C LEU A 40 5.64 19.44 8.84
N GLU A 41 6.79 20.12 8.70
CA GLU A 41 7.96 19.86 9.53
C GLU A 41 7.65 20.07 11.02
N LEU A 42 7.01 21.19 11.38
CA LEU A 42 6.60 21.47 12.75
C LEU A 42 5.71 20.36 13.32
N LEU A 43 4.75 19.91 12.53
CA LEU A 43 3.82 18.86 12.93
C LEU A 43 4.54 17.52 13.10
N ILE A 44 5.31 17.08 12.12
CA ILE A 44 6.01 15.79 12.18
C ILE A 44 7.02 15.78 13.34
N ARG A 45 7.74 16.90 13.58
CA ARG A 45 8.64 17.03 14.73
C ARG A 45 7.91 16.82 16.06
N HIS A 46 6.70 17.35 16.19
CA HIS A 46 5.86 17.10 17.36
C HIS A 46 5.50 15.61 17.49
N LEU A 47 5.12 14.94 16.39
CA LEU A 47 4.78 13.51 16.42
C LEU A 47 6.00 12.64 16.78
N VAL A 48 7.20 13.01 16.31
CA VAL A 48 8.45 12.34 16.71
C VAL A 48 8.64 12.40 18.22
N ASN A 49 8.51 13.59 18.82
CA ASN A 49 8.60 13.73 20.28
C ASN A 49 7.55 12.88 21.01
N VAL A 50 6.32 12.80 20.50
CA VAL A 50 5.28 11.92 21.09
C VAL A 50 5.71 10.45 21.04
N CYS A 51 6.32 10.01 19.93
CA CYS A 51 6.82 8.65 19.77
C CYS A 51 8.03 8.31 20.67
N GLU A 52 8.80 9.30 21.14
CA GLU A 52 9.88 9.07 22.11
C GLU A 52 9.34 8.52 23.44
N TYR A 53 8.10 8.86 23.80
CA TYR A 53 7.39 8.37 24.99
C TYR A 53 6.50 7.13 24.70
N SER A 54 6.72 6.45 23.58
CA SER A 54 5.91 5.30 23.14
C SER A 54 5.82 4.15 24.14
N LYS A 55 6.78 4.02 25.05
CA LYS A 55 6.75 3.02 26.14
C LYS A 55 5.62 3.27 27.15
N GLU A 56 5.19 4.52 27.32
CA GLU A 56 4.15 4.91 28.28
C GLU A 56 2.83 5.22 27.58
N ASN A 57 2.87 5.98 26.48
CA ASN A 57 1.65 6.40 25.76
C ASN A 57 1.21 5.40 24.68
N LEU A 58 2.01 4.36 24.39
CA LEU A 58 1.75 3.33 23.38
C LEU A 58 1.65 3.85 21.93
N MET A 59 2.13 5.07 21.67
CA MET A 59 2.06 5.73 20.36
C MET A 59 3.34 5.50 19.56
N THR A 60 3.43 4.35 18.88
CA THR A 60 4.50 4.07 17.91
C THR A 60 4.33 4.89 16.63
N PRO A 61 5.39 5.06 15.81
CA PRO A 61 5.28 5.73 14.52
C PRO A 61 4.19 5.15 13.61
N SER A 62 4.01 3.81 13.62
CA SER A 62 2.93 3.14 12.89
C SER A 62 1.54 3.56 13.40
N ASN A 63 1.33 3.62 14.72
CA ASN A 63 0.07 4.07 15.33
C ASN A 63 -0.22 5.54 14.97
N MET A 64 0.81 6.38 15.03
CA MET A 64 0.71 7.78 14.61
C MET A 64 0.39 7.90 13.11
N GLY A 65 0.99 7.06 12.28
CA GLY A 65 0.69 6.96 10.85
C GLY A 65 -0.78 6.64 10.59
N VAL A 66 -1.38 5.70 11.35
CA VAL A 66 -2.80 5.34 11.22
C VAL A 66 -3.72 6.51 11.57
N ILE A 67 -3.39 7.29 12.60
CA ILE A 67 -4.24 8.39 13.10
C ILE A 67 -4.10 9.64 12.23
N PHE A 68 -2.86 10.00 11.89
CA PHE A 68 -2.55 11.23 11.17
C PHE A 68 -2.53 11.06 9.64
N GLY A 69 -2.39 9.84 9.12
CA GLY A 69 -2.45 9.53 7.68
C GLY A 69 -3.64 10.17 6.97
N PRO A 70 -4.88 9.82 7.37
CA PRO A 70 -6.10 10.37 6.75
C PRO A 70 -6.24 11.89 6.91
N THR A 71 -5.73 12.42 8.03
CA THR A 71 -5.84 13.85 8.38
C THR A 71 -4.87 14.71 7.57
N LEU A 72 -3.61 14.28 7.43
CA LEU A 72 -2.56 15.03 6.75
C LEU A 72 -2.62 14.87 5.22
N MET A 73 -3.11 13.72 4.75
CA MET A 73 -3.14 13.31 3.34
C MET A 73 -4.56 13.04 2.85
N ARG A 74 -5.52 13.90 3.22
CA ARG A 74 -6.90 13.82 2.73
C ARG A 74 -6.93 13.78 1.19
N ALA A 75 -7.64 12.81 0.63
CA ALA A 75 -7.90 12.75 -0.81
C ALA A 75 -8.82 13.90 -1.24
N GLN A 76 -8.73 14.32 -2.50
CA GLN A 76 -9.59 15.38 -3.03
C GLN A 76 -11.06 14.93 -3.18
N GLU A 77 -11.28 13.62 -3.36
CA GLU A 77 -12.59 13.02 -3.58
C GLU A 77 -12.76 11.80 -2.66
N ASP A 78 -13.95 11.66 -2.08
CA ASP A 78 -14.30 10.57 -1.16
C ASP A 78 -14.89 9.36 -1.92
N THR A 79 -14.05 8.73 -2.75
CA THR A 79 -14.44 7.54 -3.55
C THR A 79 -13.97 6.24 -2.91
N VAL A 80 -14.58 5.11 -3.30
CA VAL A 80 -14.14 3.76 -2.89
C VAL A 80 -12.67 3.51 -3.27
N ALA A 81 -12.25 4.00 -4.44
CA ALA A 81 -10.86 3.94 -4.89
C ALA A 81 -9.93 4.77 -3.97
N ALA A 82 -10.38 5.90 -3.44
CA ALA A 82 -9.62 6.68 -2.46
C ALA A 82 -9.46 5.93 -1.13
N MET A 83 -10.49 5.21 -0.69
CA MET A 83 -10.45 4.38 0.52
C MET A 83 -9.37 3.28 0.44
N MET A 84 -9.20 2.66 -0.73
CA MET A 84 -8.15 1.65 -0.95
C MET A 84 -6.72 2.21 -0.80
N ASN A 85 -6.56 3.54 -0.90
CA ASN A 85 -5.26 4.19 -0.75
C ASN A 85 -4.93 4.63 0.67
N ILE A 86 -5.86 4.51 1.63
CA ILE A 86 -5.67 4.97 3.02
C ILE A 86 -4.45 4.34 3.67
N LYS A 87 -4.26 3.02 3.50
CA LYS A 87 -3.09 2.32 4.04
C LYS A 87 -1.76 2.93 3.59
N PHE A 88 -1.71 3.44 2.36
CA PHE A 88 -0.51 4.07 1.81
C PHE A 88 -0.32 5.50 2.34
N GLN A 89 -1.40 6.21 2.70
CA GLN A 89 -1.30 7.51 3.39
C GLN A 89 -0.67 7.33 4.78
N ASN A 90 -1.10 6.29 5.51
CA ASN A 90 -0.55 5.95 6.82
C ASN A 90 0.95 5.67 6.72
N ILE A 91 1.34 4.89 5.72
CA ILE A 91 2.74 4.58 5.39
C ILE A 91 3.58 5.84 5.14
N VAL A 92 3.05 6.83 4.40
CA VAL A 92 3.80 8.07 4.15
C VAL A 92 4.06 8.81 5.46
N VAL A 93 3.05 8.93 6.32
CA VAL A 93 3.19 9.61 7.61
C VAL A 93 4.14 8.85 8.54
N GLU A 94 4.06 7.53 8.58
CA GLU A 94 4.99 6.68 9.31
C GLU A 94 6.45 6.93 8.87
N ILE A 95 6.73 6.92 7.56
CA ILE A 95 8.06 7.25 7.02
C ILE A 95 8.52 8.64 7.44
N LEU A 96 7.63 9.64 7.40
CA LEU A 96 7.96 11.01 7.78
C LEU A 96 8.41 11.08 9.24
N ILE A 97 7.78 10.31 10.12
CA ILE A 97 8.12 10.26 11.55
C ILE A 97 9.41 9.46 11.76
N GLU A 98 9.50 8.22 11.27
CA GLU A 98 10.65 7.34 11.49
C GLU A 98 11.95 7.90 10.91
N HIS A 99 11.87 8.61 9.78
CA HIS A 99 13.03 9.15 9.08
C HIS A 99 13.07 10.69 9.09
N PHE A 100 12.45 11.31 10.10
CA PHE A 100 12.37 12.76 10.23
C PHE A 100 13.73 13.45 10.03
N VAL A 101 14.76 13.02 10.76
CA VAL A 101 16.09 13.62 10.68
C VAL A 101 16.63 13.55 9.25
N LYS A 102 16.57 12.38 8.60
CA LYS A 102 17.10 12.19 7.24
C LYS A 102 16.35 13.04 6.21
N ILE A 103 15.03 13.16 6.34
CA ILE A 103 14.20 13.94 5.41
C ILE A 103 14.43 15.43 5.60
N TYR A 104 14.53 15.95 6.83
CA TYR A 104 14.60 17.40 7.09
C TYR A 104 16.01 17.94 7.33
N SER A 105 17.06 17.11 7.28
CA SER A 105 18.47 17.57 7.39
C SER A 105 18.95 18.40 6.20
N GLY A 106 18.25 18.37 5.08
CA GLY A 106 18.63 19.12 3.88
C GLY A 106 17.82 18.71 2.65
N PRO A 107 17.84 19.53 1.59
CA PRO A 107 17.23 19.16 0.31
C PRO A 107 17.88 17.86 -0.23
N PRO A 108 17.13 17.04 -0.98
CA PRO A 108 17.70 15.90 -1.67
C PRO A 108 18.81 16.37 -2.61
N GLU A 109 19.98 15.74 -2.55
CA GLU A 109 21.06 15.95 -3.52
C GLU A 109 20.53 15.63 -4.93
N GLU A 110 20.43 16.62 -5.81
CA GLU A 110 19.97 16.42 -7.21
C GLU A 110 20.97 15.62 -8.07
N SER A 111 22.10 15.18 -7.51
CA SER A 111 23.18 14.51 -8.23
C SER A 111 23.16 12.98 -8.08
N ALA A 112 22.06 12.35 -8.45
CA ALA A 112 22.06 11.06 -9.12
C ALA A 112 20.68 10.87 -9.73
N ALA A 113 20.62 10.50 -11.01
CA ALA A 113 19.39 10.13 -11.68
C ALA A 113 18.50 9.27 -10.76
N PRO A 114 17.16 9.43 -10.82
CA PRO A 114 16.25 8.63 -9.99
C PRO A 114 16.66 7.16 -10.07
N PRO A 115 16.73 6.42 -8.94
CA PRO A 115 17.03 5.00 -8.98
C PRO A 115 16.00 4.37 -9.90
N VAL A 116 16.47 3.98 -11.09
CA VAL A 116 15.62 3.38 -12.11
C VAL A 116 14.98 2.18 -11.42
N PRO A 117 13.63 2.08 -11.39
CA PRO A 117 12.98 0.92 -10.81
C PRO A 117 13.61 -0.33 -11.43
N PRO A 118 13.90 -1.39 -10.64
CA PRO A 118 14.55 -2.58 -11.17
C PRO A 118 13.81 -3.02 -12.43
N PRO A 119 14.52 -3.41 -13.52
CA PRO A 119 13.88 -3.80 -14.75
C PRO A 119 12.81 -4.84 -14.40
N ARG A 120 11.54 -4.56 -14.75
CA ARG A 120 10.52 -5.61 -14.73
C ARG A 120 11.10 -6.77 -15.52
N VAL A 121 11.44 -7.85 -14.83
CA VAL A 121 11.92 -9.08 -15.46
C VAL A 121 10.92 -9.38 -16.56
N THR A 122 11.38 -9.29 -17.80
CA THR A 122 10.55 -9.52 -18.99
C THR A 122 9.78 -10.81 -18.78
N ALA A 123 8.45 -10.75 -18.92
CA ALA A 123 7.59 -11.91 -18.86
C ALA A 123 8.23 -13.02 -19.72
N ARG A 124 8.57 -14.15 -19.08
CA ARG A 124 9.09 -15.32 -19.79
C ARG A 124 8.09 -15.63 -20.90
N ARG A 125 8.54 -15.56 -22.15
CA ARG A 125 7.75 -16.01 -23.31
C ARG A 125 7.36 -17.46 -23.06
N HIS A 126 6.12 -17.70 -22.66
CA HIS A 126 5.54 -19.03 -22.74
C HIS A 126 5.53 -19.41 -24.22
N LYS A 127 6.26 -20.48 -24.58
CA LYS A 127 6.09 -21.10 -25.90
C LYS A 127 4.64 -21.58 -25.99
N PRO A 128 3.92 -21.31 -27.09
CA PRO A 128 2.58 -21.83 -27.27
C PRO A 128 2.63 -23.36 -27.23
N ILE A 129 1.80 -23.97 -26.39
CA ILE A 129 1.64 -25.42 -26.36
C ILE A 129 0.92 -25.78 -27.65
N THR A 130 1.65 -26.39 -28.59
CA THR A 130 1.05 -26.97 -29.80
C THR A 130 0.14 -28.12 -29.39
N ILE A 131 -1.17 -28.01 -29.67
CA ILE A 131 -2.12 -29.11 -29.55
C ILE A 131 -1.78 -30.12 -30.66
N SER A 132 -0.93 -31.08 -30.35
CA SER A 132 -0.83 -32.31 -31.12
C SER A 132 -2.18 -33.02 -31.02
N LYS A 133 -2.87 -33.12 -32.16
CA LYS A 133 -4.17 -33.79 -32.36
C LYS A 133 -4.26 -35.08 -31.53
N ARG A 134 -4.96 -35.02 -30.39
CA ARG A 134 -5.49 -36.23 -29.75
C ARG A 134 -6.75 -36.62 -30.50
N LEU A 135 -6.77 -37.85 -31.02
CA LEU A 135 -7.96 -38.46 -31.61
C LEU A 135 -9.12 -38.41 -30.61
N LEU A 136 -10.27 -37.92 -31.09
CA LEU A 136 -11.55 -37.99 -30.39
C LEU A 136 -11.90 -39.46 -30.18
N ARG A 137 -12.05 -39.86 -28.91
CA ARG A 137 -12.61 -41.17 -28.56
C ARG A 137 -14.13 -41.01 -28.47
N GLU A 138 -14.84 -41.66 -29.37
CA GLU A 138 -16.31 -41.73 -29.37
C GLU A 138 -16.80 -42.30 -28.03
N ARG A 139 -17.80 -41.63 -27.43
CA ARG A 139 -18.49 -42.14 -26.25
C ARG A 139 -19.92 -42.48 -26.62
N THR A 140 -20.18 -43.78 -26.64
CA THR A 140 -21.48 -44.42 -26.83
C THR A 140 -22.51 -43.93 -25.81
N VAL A 141 -23.71 -43.68 -26.32
CA VAL A 141 -24.93 -43.27 -25.62
C VAL A 141 -25.48 -44.41 -24.76
N PHE A 142 -25.82 -44.15 -23.50
CA PHE A 142 -26.86 -44.90 -22.80
C PHE A 142 -27.66 -43.96 -21.86
N TYR A 143 -28.97 -43.95 -22.10
CA TYR A 143 -30.10 -43.48 -21.28
C TYR A 143 -30.01 -44.14 -19.88
N THR A 144 -30.40 -43.56 -18.73
CA THR A 144 -31.79 -43.29 -18.27
C THR A 144 -31.82 -42.40 -17.01
N SER A 145 -32.97 -41.71 -16.78
CA SER A 145 -33.67 -41.40 -15.49
C SER A 145 -32.92 -40.74 -14.31
N SER A 146 -33.42 -39.80 -13.50
CA SER A 146 -34.60 -38.92 -13.37
C SER A 146 -34.54 -38.37 -11.93
N LEU A 147 -34.74 -37.05 -11.72
CA LEU A 147 -35.22 -36.38 -10.47
C LEU A 147 -34.36 -36.57 -9.19
N ASP A 148 -34.28 -35.69 -8.19
CA ASP A 148 -34.45 -34.26 -7.93
C ASP A 148 -33.89 -34.05 -6.49
N GLU A 149 -33.47 -32.82 -6.16
CA GLU A 149 -33.29 -32.25 -4.80
C GLU A 149 -32.39 -32.91 -3.71
N SER A 150 -31.42 -32.13 -3.19
CA SER A 150 -31.38 -31.62 -1.78
C SER A 150 -29.95 -31.39 -1.24
N GLU A 151 -29.76 -30.17 -0.70
CA GLU A 151 -28.78 -29.62 0.29
C GLU A 151 -27.61 -30.51 0.79
N ALA A 152 -26.35 -30.07 0.76
CA ALA A 152 -25.72 -29.04 1.61
C ALA A 152 -25.90 -29.28 3.14
N ILE A 153 -24.95 -29.13 4.06
CA ILE A 153 -23.50 -28.89 4.10
C ILE A 153 -23.11 -29.17 5.57
N LEU A 154 -21.93 -29.78 5.75
CA LEU A 154 -21.02 -29.74 6.91
C LEU A 154 -21.49 -29.84 8.37
N THR A 155 -21.04 -30.94 9.00
CA THR A 155 -20.24 -31.02 10.24
C THR A 155 -20.43 -29.95 11.33
N GLY A 156 -20.87 -30.44 12.50
CA GLY A 156 -19.94 -30.62 13.62
C GLY A 156 -19.87 -29.51 14.66
N CYS A 157 -20.87 -29.51 15.55
CA CYS A 157 -20.81 -29.24 16.98
C CYS A 157 -20.11 -27.96 17.48
N GLU A 158 -20.94 -26.97 17.82
CA GLU A 158 -20.68 -26.06 18.93
C GLU A 158 -20.72 -26.81 20.28
N SER A 159 -19.93 -26.34 21.24
CA SER A 159 -20.14 -26.62 22.66
C SER A 159 -20.00 -25.32 23.47
N ILE A 160 -21.18 -24.84 23.86
CA ILE A 160 -21.61 -24.32 25.17
C ILE A 160 -20.92 -23.06 25.73
N LEU A 161 -21.74 -22.02 25.87
CA LEU A 161 -21.72 -21.14 27.04
C LEU A 161 -23.17 -21.02 27.57
N ILE A 162 -23.37 -21.29 28.87
CA ILE A 162 -24.46 -20.71 29.67
C ILE A 162 -23.95 -19.37 30.19
#